data_AF-A0A929NM19-F1
#
_entry.id   AF-A0A929NM19-F1
#
_cell.length_a   1.000
_cell.length_b   1.000
_cell.length_c   1.000
_cell.angle_alpha   90.00
_cell.angle_beta   90.00
_cell.angle_gamma   90.00
#
_symmetry.space_group_name_H-M   'P 1'
#
loop_
_entity.id
_entity.type
_entity.pdbx_description
1 polymer ?
#
loop_
_entity_poly.entity_id
_entity_poly.type
_entity_poly.pdbx_seq_one_letter_code
_entity_poly.pdbx_strand_id
1 'polypeptide(L)'
;MENEWIVIEIAVPGNCVELVSAVLGDCGCQGVVVEDRELDTFIVPDEELDPEMTYQIKAYFADCRDPQEMSSVIQREFAKIPVLQGLSLPLGEAAVVHMEDWAENWKQNFSTMRVGPNLIVRPSWEEYLPQEGEAVIEIDPGMAFGTGTHGTTLLCLQVIAEIFTGNNPP
;
A
#
# COMPACT_ATOMS: atom_id res chain seq x y z
N MET A 1 1.75 -13.49 -18.67
CA MET A 1 3.02 -13.70 -17.94
C MET A 1 3.74 -12.38 -17.63
N GLU A 2 3.25 -11.20 -18.03
CA GLU A 2 3.92 -9.90 -17.73
C GLU A 2 3.45 -9.24 -16.41
N ASN A 3 2.49 -9.85 -15.69
CA ASN A 3 1.83 -9.23 -14.52
C ASN A 3 1.91 -10.08 -13.24
N GLU A 4 2.79 -11.09 -13.18
CA GLU A 4 2.95 -11.95 -12.00
C GLU A 4 4.27 -11.63 -11.29
N TRP A 5 4.19 -11.42 -9.98
CA TRP A 5 5.32 -11.13 -9.12
C TRP A 5 5.44 -12.22 -8.08
N ILE A 6 6.66 -12.55 -7.68
CA ILE A 6 6.92 -13.43 -6.55
C ILE A 6 7.26 -12.56 -5.35
N VAL A 7 6.57 -12.79 -4.23
CA VAL A 7 6.90 -12.21 -2.93
C VAL A 7 7.50 -13.27 -2.03
N ILE A 8 8.60 -12.93 -1.37
CA ILE A 8 9.27 -13.78 -0.36
C ILE A 8 9.38 -12.99 0.93
N GLU A 9 8.84 -13.54 2.00
CA GLU A 9 8.95 -13.00 3.34
C GLU A 9 10.22 -13.52 4.03
N ILE A 10 10.95 -12.65 4.71
CA ILE A 10 12.19 -13.01 5.41
C ILE A 10 12.22 -12.30 6.76
N ALA A 11 12.44 -13.06 7.83
CA ALA A 11 12.68 -12.48 9.15
C ALA A 11 14.16 -12.11 9.29
N VAL A 12 14.44 -10.83 9.53
CA VAL A 12 15.80 -10.27 9.53
C VAL A 12 16.02 -9.40 10.78
N PRO A 13 17.13 -9.57 11.51
CA PRO A 13 17.52 -8.64 12.57
C PRO A 13 17.75 -7.21 12.02
N GLY A 14 17.39 -6.17 12.76
CA GLY A 14 17.45 -4.77 12.32
C GLY A 14 18.81 -4.35 11.78
N ASN A 15 19.89 -4.80 12.41
CA ASN A 15 21.26 -4.53 11.98
C ASN A 15 21.67 -5.20 10.65
N CYS A 16 20.87 -6.14 10.15
CA CYS A 16 21.13 -6.90 8.92
C CYS A 16 20.15 -6.55 7.79
N VAL A 17 19.10 -5.75 8.05
CA VAL A 17 18.07 -5.42 7.06
C VAL A 17 18.68 -4.82 5.80
N GLU A 18 19.59 -3.86 5.93
CA GLU A 18 20.24 -3.21 4.79
C GLU A 18 21.09 -4.20 3.97
N LEU A 19 21.89 -5.03 4.66
CA LEU A 19 22.73 -6.02 4.00
C LEU A 19 21.90 -7.07 3.26
N VAL A 20 20.87 -7.59 3.92
CA VAL A 20 19.96 -8.56 3.30
C VAL A 20 19.25 -7.94 2.10
N SER A 21 18.80 -6.69 2.21
CA SER A 21 18.15 -5.96 1.11
C SER A 21 19.08 -5.79 -0.10
N ALA A 22 20.35 -5.46 0.13
CA ALA A 22 21.35 -5.37 -0.93
C ALA A 22 21.55 -6.71 -1.66
N VAL A 23 21.66 -7.81 -0.91
CA VAL A 23 21.83 -9.16 -1.49
C VAL A 23 20.61 -9.59 -2.28
N LEU A 24 19.41 -9.27 -1.81
CA LEU A 24 18.17 -9.51 -2.55
C LEU A 24 18.17 -8.71 -3.86
N GLY A 25 18.63 -7.45 -3.83
CA GLY A 25 18.83 -6.64 -5.03
C GLY A 25 19.73 -7.32 -6.06
N ASP A 26 20.87 -7.87 -5.62
CA ASP A 26 21.78 -8.65 -6.49
C ASP A 26 21.14 -9.93 -7.04
N CYS A 27 20.15 -10.49 -6.34
CA CYS A 27 19.34 -11.63 -6.81
C CYS A 27 18.24 -11.23 -7.80
N GLY A 28 18.13 -9.95 -8.18
CA GLY A 28 17.10 -9.45 -9.09
C GLY A 28 15.81 -8.97 -8.40
N CYS A 29 15.86 -8.71 -7.09
CA CYS A 29 14.75 -8.09 -6.37
C CYS A 29 14.55 -6.65 -6.89
N GLN A 30 13.30 -6.28 -7.16
CA GLN A 30 12.93 -4.94 -7.64
C GLN A 30 12.43 -4.01 -6.52
N GLY A 31 12.05 -4.58 -5.38
CA GLY A 31 11.57 -3.82 -4.24
C GLY A 31 11.63 -4.64 -2.96
N VAL A 32 12.06 -4.01 -1.88
CA VAL A 32 12.02 -4.56 -0.53
C VAL A 32 11.15 -3.65 0.33
N VAL A 33 10.17 -4.23 1.00
CA VAL A 33 9.33 -3.55 1.99
C VAL A 33 9.70 -4.10 3.35
N VAL A 34 10.10 -3.23 4.27
CA VAL A 34 10.23 -3.57 5.68
C VAL A 34 8.86 -3.36 6.30
N GLU A 35 8.26 -4.42 6.84
CA GLU A 35 6.97 -4.28 7.51
C GLU A 35 7.17 -3.55 8.83
N ASP A 36 6.45 -2.43 8.93
CA ASP A 36 6.42 -1.62 10.12
C ASP A 36 5.61 -2.32 11.22
N ARG A 37 5.97 -2.05 12.47
CA ARG A 37 5.33 -2.70 13.61
C ARG A 37 3.94 -2.12 13.88
N GLU A 38 3.15 -2.83 14.69
CA GLU A 38 2.05 -2.17 15.39
C GLU A 38 2.65 -1.03 16.24
N LEU A 39 2.44 0.20 15.76
CA LEU A 39 2.88 1.40 16.44
C LEU A 39 2.02 1.57 17.70
N ASP A 40 2.67 1.68 18.86
CA ASP A 40 2.00 2.26 20.01
C ASP A 40 1.77 3.74 19.70
N THR A 41 0.50 4.14 19.58
CA THR A 41 0.07 5.53 19.33
C THR A 41 0.71 6.58 20.24
N PHE A 42 1.29 6.18 21.37
CA PHE A 42 1.92 7.08 22.34
C PHE A 42 3.45 7.11 22.28
N ILE A 43 4.07 6.28 21.44
CA ILE A 43 5.52 6.22 21.27
C ILE A 43 5.81 6.67 19.84
N VAL A 44 6.55 7.77 19.71
CA VAL A 44 7.06 8.18 18.40
C VAL A 44 7.99 7.06 17.93
N PRO A 45 7.71 6.43 16.77
CA PRO A 45 8.62 5.43 16.22
C PRO A 45 9.98 6.09 16.00
N ASP A 46 11.03 5.39 16.41
CA ASP A 46 12.38 5.78 16.03
C ASP A 46 12.52 5.62 14.51
N GLU A 47 13.19 6.57 13.86
CA GLU A 47 13.46 6.49 12.41
C GLU A 47 14.49 5.39 12.11
N GLU A 48 15.31 5.03 13.10
CA GLU A 48 16.31 3.97 12.97
C GLU A 48 15.76 2.61 13.41
N LEU A 49 16.18 1.57 12.68
CA LEU A 49 15.84 0.19 13.05
C LEU A 49 16.61 -0.22 14.30
N ASP A 50 15.91 -0.78 15.29
CA ASP A 50 16.52 -1.36 16.48
C ASP A 50 17.39 -2.57 16.06
N PRO A 51 18.72 -2.52 16.30
CA PRO A 51 19.66 -3.56 15.89
C PRO A 51 19.35 -4.96 16.43
N GLU A 52 18.78 -5.06 17.64
CA GLU A 52 18.58 -6.33 18.35
C GLU A 52 17.24 -6.99 17.99
N MET A 53 16.44 -6.28 17.21
CA MET A 53 15.04 -6.53 17.03
C MET A 53 14.79 -7.14 15.64
N THR A 54 13.92 -8.14 15.57
CA THR A 54 13.60 -8.81 14.30
C THR A 54 12.47 -8.08 13.57
N TYR A 55 12.70 -7.84 12.29
CA TYR A 55 11.76 -7.27 11.34
C TYR A 55 11.36 -8.31 10.29
N GLN A 56 10.15 -8.18 9.76
CA GLN A 56 9.74 -8.92 8.58
C GLN A 56 10.00 -8.04 7.36
N ILE A 57 10.68 -8.59 6.36
CA ILE A 57 10.85 -7.93 5.07
C ILE A 57 10.16 -8.74 3.98
N LYS A 58 9.57 -8.04 3.02
CA LYS A 58 8.94 -8.59 1.81
C LYS A 58 9.76 -8.19 0.60
N ALA A 59 10.32 -9.19 -0.08
CA ALA A 59 11.12 -9.02 -1.30
C ALA A 59 10.30 -9.37 -2.54
N TYR A 60 10.29 -8.49 -3.55
CA TYR A 60 9.45 -8.60 -4.73
C TYR A 60 10.26 -8.83 -6.01
N PHE A 61 9.91 -9.88 -6.77
CA PHE A 61 10.60 -10.31 -7.99
C PHE A 61 9.62 -10.41 -9.17
N ALA A 62 9.82 -9.62 -10.23
CA ALA A 62 8.92 -9.62 -11.40
C ALA A 62 9.26 -10.70 -12.45
N ASP A 63 10.53 -11.07 -12.60
CA ASP A 63 11.00 -11.94 -13.70
C ASP A 63 11.17 -13.42 -13.29
N CYS A 64 10.72 -13.79 -12.08
CA CYS A 64 10.93 -15.13 -11.58
C CYS A 64 9.75 -16.05 -11.90
N ARG A 65 10.05 -17.20 -12.52
CA ARG A 65 9.05 -18.19 -12.93
C ARG A 65 8.79 -19.27 -11.89
N ASP A 66 9.73 -19.52 -10.97
CA ASP A 66 9.62 -20.56 -9.94
C ASP A 66 9.96 -20.00 -8.54
N PRO A 67 8.95 -19.91 -7.64
CA PRO A 67 9.16 -19.44 -6.27
C PRO A 67 10.16 -20.28 -5.47
N GLN A 68 10.23 -21.59 -5.70
CA GLN A 68 11.14 -22.49 -4.98
C GLN A 68 12.59 -22.35 -5.46
N GLU A 69 12.78 -22.12 -6.76
CA GLU A 69 14.10 -21.84 -7.33
C GLU A 69 14.66 -20.54 -6.76
N MET A 70 13.83 -19.47 -6.68
CA MET A 70 14.26 -18.20 -6.11
C MET A 70 14.69 -18.32 -4.64
N SER A 71 13.90 -19.01 -3.81
CA SER A 71 14.27 -19.27 -2.41
C SER A 71 15.60 -20.01 -2.30
N SER A 72 15.87 -20.96 -3.21
CA SER A 72 17.14 -21.69 -3.25
C SER A 72 18.32 -20.79 -3.66
N VAL A 73 18.12 -19.86 -4.59
CA VAL A 73 19.12 -18.87 -5.00
C VAL A 73 19.46 -17.95 -3.83
N ILE A 74 18.45 -17.38 -3.17
CA ILE A 74 18.63 -16.47 -2.03
C ILE A 74 19.40 -17.16 -0.89
N GLN A 75 19.00 -18.38 -0.52
CA GLN A 75 19.71 -19.16 0.50
C GLN A 75 21.19 -19.39 0.15
N ARG A 76 21.47 -19.68 -1.13
CA ARG A 76 22.85 -19.85 -1.61
C ARG A 76 23.65 -18.54 -1.53
N GLU A 77 23.06 -17.41 -1.87
CA GLU A 77 23.75 -16.11 -1.79
C GLU A 77 23.98 -15.71 -0.33
N PHE A 78 23.01 -15.91 0.57
CA PHE A 78 23.21 -15.70 2.01
C PHE A 78 24.33 -16.57 2.57
N ALA A 79 24.42 -17.83 2.11
CA ALA A 79 25.49 -18.74 2.52
C ALA A 79 26.89 -18.31 2.06
N LYS A 80 27.04 -17.41 1.07
CA LYS A 80 28.35 -16.88 0.66
C LYS A 80 28.87 -15.78 1.59
N ILE A 81 28.00 -15.22 2.43
CA ILE A 81 28.30 -14.02 3.23
C ILE A 81 28.54 -14.44 4.68
N PRO A 82 29.78 -14.37 5.19
CA PRO A 82 30.12 -14.91 6.52
C PRO A 82 29.29 -14.33 7.66
N VAL A 83 28.92 -13.04 7.60
CA VAL A 83 28.12 -12.39 8.65
C VAL A 83 26.68 -12.91 8.71
N LEU A 84 26.14 -13.42 7.59
CA LEU A 84 24.79 -13.97 7.52
C LEU A 84 24.75 -15.47 7.88
N GLN A 85 25.86 -16.20 7.72
CA GLN A 85 25.93 -17.65 8.03
C GLN A 85 25.64 -17.98 9.49
N GLY A 86 25.92 -17.05 10.41
CA GLY A 86 25.64 -17.22 11.84
C GLY A 86 24.23 -16.84 12.26
N LEU A 87 23.41 -16.35 11.32
CA LEU A 87 22.07 -15.85 11.58
C LEU A 87 21.01 -16.83 11.08
N SER A 88 19.94 -16.96 11.86
CA SER A 88 18.74 -17.64 11.40
C SER A 88 17.88 -16.66 10.61
N LEU A 89 17.94 -16.74 9.28
CA LEU A 89 17.12 -15.96 8.35
C LEU A 89 16.08 -16.90 7.71
N PRO A 90 14.96 -17.21 8.39
CA PRO A 90 13.95 -18.07 7.80
C PRO A 90 13.31 -17.37 6.61
N LEU A 91 13.29 -18.05 5.46
CA LEU A 91 12.49 -17.65 4.31
C LEU A 91 11.09 -18.25 4.48
N GLY A 92 10.08 -17.40 4.35
CA GLY A 92 8.68 -17.79 4.24
C GLY A 92 8.39 -18.51 2.92
N GLU A 93 7.15 -19.00 2.79
CA GLU A 93 6.69 -19.58 1.54
C GLU A 93 6.59 -18.49 0.47
N ALA A 94 7.21 -18.73 -0.68
CA ALA A 94 7.21 -17.80 -1.78
C ALA A 94 5.83 -17.81 -2.46
N ALA A 95 5.16 -16.66 -2.49
CA ALA A 95 3.80 -16.51 -3.01
C ALA A 95 3.78 -15.74 -4.32
N VAL A 96 2.81 -16.05 -5.19
CA VAL A 96 2.59 -15.32 -6.45
C VAL A 96 1.54 -14.24 -6.22
N VAL A 97 1.84 -13.02 -6.66
CA VAL A 97 0.98 -11.83 -6.57
C VAL A 97 0.76 -11.27 -7.97
N HIS A 98 -0.48 -10.91 -8.30
CA HIS A 98 -0.81 -10.31 -9.60
C HIS A 98 -0.76 -8.77 -9.51
N MET A 99 -0.15 -8.12 -10.50
CA MET A 99 0.03 -6.66 -10.55
C MET A 99 -1.31 -5.90 -10.59
N GLU A 100 -2.29 -6.47 -11.29
CA GLU A 100 -3.65 -5.90 -11.44
C GLU A 100 -4.39 -5.81 -10.09
N ASP A 101 -4.16 -6.76 -9.19
CA ASP A 101 -4.76 -6.76 -7.86
C ASP A 101 -4.18 -5.67 -6.95
N TRP A 102 -2.97 -5.18 -7.24
CA TRP A 102 -2.31 -4.15 -6.43
C TRP A 102 -2.62 -2.73 -6.94
N ALA A 103 -2.54 -2.51 -8.25
CA ALA A 103 -2.71 -1.19 -8.85
C ALA A 103 -4.13 -0.62 -8.74
N GLU A 104 -5.14 -1.50 -8.63
CA GLU A 104 -6.55 -1.11 -8.69
C GLU A 104 -7.30 -1.32 -7.35
N ASN A 105 -6.73 -2.05 -6.39
CA ASN A 105 -7.40 -2.36 -5.11
C ASN A 105 -7.83 -1.11 -4.34
N TRP A 106 -6.98 -0.09 -4.36
CA TRP A 106 -7.23 1.15 -3.64
C TRP A 106 -8.50 1.85 -4.14
N LYS A 107 -8.87 1.71 -5.43
CA LYS A 107 -10.08 2.30 -6.01
C LYS A 107 -11.36 1.77 -5.37
N GLN A 108 -11.36 0.52 -4.90
CA GLN A 108 -12.50 -0.10 -4.23
C GLN A 108 -12.85 0.59 -2.90
N ASN A 109 -11.92 1.36 -2.33
CA ASN A 109 -12.12 2.10 -1.08
C ASN A 109 -12.72 3.49 -1.31
N PHE A 110 -12.95 3.89 -2.57
CA PHE A 110 -13.58 5.16 -2.91
C PHE A 110 -14.81 4.89 -3.78
N SER A 111 -15.98 5.12 -3.19
CA SER A 111 -17.26 4.97 -3.86
C SER A 111 -18.02 6.28 -3.90
N THR A 112 -18.95 6.35 -4.84
CA THR A 112 -19.90 7.44 -4.99
C THR A 112 -20.64 7.67 -3.68
N MET A 113 -20.60 8.90 -3.20
CA MET A 113 -21.20 9.31 -1.95
C MET A 113 -22.18 10.45 -2.17
N ARG A 114 -23.35 10.35 -1.53
CA ARG A 114 -24.29 11.46 -1.45
C ARG A 114 -23.92 12.36 -0.28
N VAL A 115 -23.89 13.65 -0.54
CA VAL A 115 -23.66 14.70 0.45
C VAL A 115 -24.91 15.57 0.55
N GLY A 116 -25.66 15.41 1.63
CA GLY A 116 -26.91 16.15 1.80
C GLY A 116 -27.98 15.75 0.75
N PRO A 117 -28.92 16.65 0.42
CA PRO A 117 -30.08 16.29 -0.41
C PRO A 117 -29.74 16.09 -1.89
N ASN A 118 -28.92 16.96 -2.47
CA ASN A 118 -28.75 17.06 -3.93
C ASN A 118 -27.30 17.08 -4.42
N LEU A 119 -26.30 16.94 -3.54
CA LEU A 119 -24.91 16.91 -3.95
C LEU A 119 -24.37 15.48 -3.94
N ILE A 120 -23.70 15.08 -5.02
CA ILE A 120 -23.07 13.77 -5.18
C ILE A 120 -21.58 14.00 -5.42
N VAL A 121 -20.73 13.24 -4.74
CA VAL A 121 -19.29 13.18 -5.02
C VAL A 121 -18.99 11.77 -5.51
N ARG A 122 -18.32 11.64 -6.66
CA ARG A 122 -17.97 10.34 -7.24
C ARG A 122 -16.53 10.32 -7.75
N PRO A 123 -15.88 9.15 -7.78
CA PRO A 123 -14.67 8.96 -8.57
C PRO A 123 -15.00 8.76 -10.07
N SER A 124 -14.01 8.95 -10.94
CA SER A 124 -14.17 8.83 -12.40
C SER A 124 -14.44 7.41 -12.91
N TRP A 125 -14.13 6.39 -12.11
CA TRP A 125 -14.34 4.98 -12.46
C TRP A 125 -15.72 4.43 -12.05
N GLU A 126 -16.52 5.16 -11.29
CA GLU A 126 -17.89 4.75 -10.99
C GLU A 126 -18.90 5.49 -11.89
N GLU A 127 -19.67 4.72 -12.65
CA GLU A 127 -20.78 5.29 -13.41
C GLU A 127 -21.89 5.75 -12.46
N TYR A 128 -22.33 7.00 -12.65
CA TYR A 128 -23.47 7.55 -11.93
C TYR A 128 -24.32 8.38 -12.88
N LEU A 129 -25.63 8.09 -12.89
CA LEU A 129 -26.62 8.85 -13.64
C LEU A 129 -27.31 9.84 -12.69
N PRO A 130 -27.07 11.16 -12.84
CA PRO A 130 -27.70 12.16 -11.98
C PRO A 130 -29.21 12.16 -12.12
N GLN A 131 -29.93 12.25 -11.00
CA GLN A 131 -31.36 12.52 -10.96
C GLN A 131 -31.62 14.03 -11.15
N GLU A 132 -32.86 14.38 -11.45
CA GLU A 132 -33.25 15.78 -11.61
C GLU A 132 -32.99 16.57 -10.33
N GLY A 133 -32.28 17.70 -10.45
CA GLY A 133 -31.92 18.56 -9.33
C GLY A 133 -30.62 18.18 -8.61
N GLU A 134 -29.96 17.09 -9.00
CA GLU A 134 -28.66 16.70 -8.42
C GLU A 134 -27.48 17.41 -9.10
N ALA A 135 -26.54 17.86 -8.27
CA ALA A 135 -25.22 18.31 -8.69
C ALA A 135 -24.21 17.19 -8.44
N VAL A 136 -23.43 16.85 -9.46
CA VAL A 136 -22.40 15.81 -9.36
C VAL A 136 -21.02 16.44 -9.46
N ILE A 137 -20.20 16.15 -8.47
CA ILE A 137 -18.79 16.50 -8.40
C ILE A 137 -17.99 15.22 -8.64
N GLU A 138 -17.16 15.23 -9.68
CA GLU A 138 -16.23 14.15 -9.95
C GLU A 138 -14.86 14.52 -9.37
N ILE A 139 -14.38 13.74 -8.41
CA ILE A 139 -13.07 13.93 -7.77
C ILE A 139 -12.38 12.58 -7.62
N ASP A 140 -11.23 12.47 -8.27
CA ASP A 140 -10.34 11.34 -8.10
C ASP A 140 -9.40 11.56 -6.89
N PRO A 141 -9.20 10.55 -6.04
CA PRO A 141 -8.14 10.54 -5.06
C PRO A 141 -6.77 10.73 -5.70
N GLY A 142 -5.95 11.55 -5.06
CA GLY A 142 -4.59 11.83 -5.49
C GLY A 142 -3.81 12.48 -4.35
N MET A 143 -2.81 13.28 -4.69
CA MET A 143 -1.99 13.97 -3.68
C MET A 143 -2.73 15.12 -2.97
N ALA A 144 -3.86 15.58 -3.52
CA ALA A 144 -4.63 16.67 -2.94
C ALA A 144 -5.64 16.15 -1.90
N PHE A 145 -5.71 16.85 -0.76
CA PHE A 145 -6.74 16.62 0.24
C PHE A 145 -8.10 17.11 -0.27
N GLY A 146 -9.19 16.47 0.18
CA GLY A 146 -10.55 16.95 -0.07
C GLY A 146 -11.39 16.11 -1.02
N THR A 147 -11.16 14.80 -1.09
CA THR A 147 -12.00 13.85 -1.86
C THR A 147 -13.43 13.69 -1.34
N GLY A 148 -13.76 14.28 -0.18
CA GLY A 148 -15.09 14.25 0.41
C GLY A 148 -15.27 13.20 1.51
N THR A 149 -14.41 12.18 1.58
CA THR A 149 -14.52 11.09 2.57
C THR A 149 -14.10 11.51 3.99
N HIS A 150 -13.24 12.52 4.13
CA HIS A 150 -12.84 13.03 5.43
C HIS A 150 -13.92 13.91 6.07
N GLY A 151 -14.13 13.77 7.38
CA GLY A 151 -15.22 14.43 8.11
C GLY A 151 -15.26 15.96 7.97
N THR A 152 -14.11 16.63 7.88
CA THR A 152 -14.06 18.09 7.67
C THR A 152 -14.57 18.49 6.28
N THR A 153 -14.13 17.80 5.23
CA THR A 153 -14.60 18.05 3.86
C THR A 153 -16.08 17.71 3.74
N LEU A 154 -16.51 16.58 4.30
CA LEU A 154 -17.91 16.17 4.31
C LEU A 154 -18.80 17.23 4.97
N LEU A 155 -18.42 17.72 6.16
CA LEU A 155 -19.19 18.73 6.89
C LEU A 155 -19.30 20.04 6.10
N CYS A 156 -18.20 20.50 5.49
CA CYS A 156 -18.22 21.68 4.63
C CYS A 156 -19.14 21.50 3.42
N LEU A 157 -19.07 20.34 2.75
CA LEU A 157 -19.91 20.05 1.59
C LEU A 157 -21.39 19.92 1.97
N GLN A 158 -21.71 19.36 3.14
CA GLN A 158 -23.09 19.31 3.66
C GLN A 158 -23.66 20.72 3.85
N VAL A 159 -22.91 21.61 4.50
CA VAL A 159 -23.31 23.01 4.71
C VAL A 159 -23.49 23.73 3.37
N ILE A 160 -22.60 23.50 2.39
CA ILE A 160 -22.75 24.07 1.05
C ILE A 160 -24.04 23.55 0.38
N ALA A 161 -24.30 22.25 0.41
CA ALA A 161 -25.51 21.68 -0.18
C ALA A 161 -26.80 22.24 0.46
N GLU A 162 -26.80 22.48 1.77
CA GLU A 162 -27.91 23.12 2.48
C GLU A 162 -28.11 24.60 2.06
N ILE A 163 -27.03 25.38 1.94
CA ILE A 163 -27.12 26.79 1.53
C ILE A 163 -27.71 26.92 0.12
N PHE A 164 -27.28 26.06 -0.81
CA PHE A 164 -27.70 26.12 -2.21
C PHE A 164 -29.06 25.45 -2.50
N THR A 165 -29.69 24.86 -1.50
CA THR A 165 -31.09 24.36 -1.57
C THR A 165 -32.10 25.27 -0.88
N GLY A 166 -31.64 26.34 -0.20
CA GLY A 166 -32.50 27.33 0.44
C GLY A 166 -33.30 28.20 -0.54
N ASN A 167 -34.36 28.86 -0.04
CA ASN A 167 -35.25 29.73 -0.83
C ASN A 167 -34.57 30.99 -1.43
N ASN A 168 -33.31 31.26 -1.06
CA ASN A 168 -32.46 32.31 -1.62
C ASN A 168 -31.00 31.80 -1.59
N PRO A 169 -30.55 31.05 -2.61
CA PRO A 169 -29.12 30.79 -2.74
C PRO A 169 -28.36 32.12 -2.93
N PRO A 170 -27.11 32.22 -2.47
CA PRO A 170 -26.29 33.43 -2.59
C PRO A 170 -26.03 33.87 -4.03
#